data_AF-A0A1A7BGT3-F1
#
_entry.id   AF-A0A1A7BGT3-F1
#
_cell.length_a   1.000
_cell.length_b   1.000
_cell.length_c   1.000
_cell.angle_alpha   90.00
_cell.angle_beta   90.00
_cell.angle_gamma   90.00
#
_symmetry.space_group_name_H-M   'P 1'
#
loop_
_entity.id
_entity.type
_entity.pdbx_description
1 polymer ?
#
loop_
_entity_poly.entity_id
_entity_poly.type
_entity_poly.pdbx_seq_one_letter_code
_entity_poly.pdbx_strand_id
1 'polypeptide(L)'
;MTGRPARPSLPLAAQLRQMIAVLEAERQALAALDADAVIASARDKESLCASLAGFGPDALDGETRALAETARHLNDVNRRVRNLLAANVAARIEALGGPRRMPHPAYAAMRG
;
A
#
# COMPACT_ATOMS: atom_id res chain seq x y z
N MET A 1 -33.89 2.93 24.80
CA MET A 1 -32.85 3.38 23.85
C MET A 1 -31.52 3.40 24.59
N THR A 2 -30.81 2.27 24.61
CA THR A 2 -29.52 2.16 25.30
C THR A 2 -28.44 2.73 24.38
N GLY A 3 -27.89 3.90 24.76
CA GLY A 3 -26.74 4.48 24.08
C GLY A 3 -25.57 3.50 24.16
N ARG A 4 -25.12 2.98 23.01
CA ARG A 4 -23.91 2.17 22.92
C ARG A 4 -22.76 2.99 23.49
N PRO A 5 -22.00 2.51 24.49
CA PRO A 5 -20.86 3.27 24.98
C PRO A 5 -19.89 3.47 23.81
N ALA A 6 -19.57 4.73 23.51
CA ALA A 6 -18.49 5.05 22.60
C ALA A 6 -17.24 4.35 23.15
N ARG A 7 -16.64 3.45 22.36
CA ARG A 7 -15.36 2.83 22.75
C ARG A 7 -14.40 3.97 23.05
N PRO A 8 -13.66 3.94 24.17
CA PRO A 8 -12.67 4.97 24.45
C PRO A 8 -11.70 5.00 23.26
N SER A 9 -11.63 6.15 22.60
CA SER A 9 -10.64 6.39 21.55
C SER A 9 -9.26 6.26 22.19
N LEU A 10 -8.44 5.36 21.65
CA LEU A 10 -7.08 5.16 22.14
C LEU A 10 -6.29 6.46 22.03
N PRO A 11 -5.31 6.72 22.92
CA PRO A 11 -4.39 7.83 22.75
C PRO A 11 -3.75 7.82 21.36
N LEU A 12 -3.49 8.99 20.78
CA LEU A 12 -2.92 9.11 19.42
C LEU A 12 -1.64 8.25 19.24
N ALA A 13 -0.76 8.26 20.24
CA ALA A 13 0.45 7.44 20.22
C ALA A 13 0.15 5.93 20.16
N ALA A 14 -0.92 5.46 20.79
CA ALA A 14 -1.32 4.05 20.70
C ALA A 14 -1.91 3.71 19.32
N GLN A 15 -2.69 4.62 18.73
CA GLN A 15 -3.21 4.44 17.36
C GLN A 15 -2.08 4.39 16.32
N LEU A 16 -1.06 5.24 16.47
CA LEU A 16 0.12 5.25 15.59
C LEU A 16 0.96 3.98 15.74
N ARG A 17 1.16 3.49 16.97
CA ARG A 17 1.81 2.18 17.20
C ARG A 17 1.03 1.04 16.56
N GLN A 18 -0.30 1.07 16.65
CA GLN A 18 -1.15 0.08 15.99
C GLN A 18 -1.03 0.17 14.46
N MET A 19 -0.97 1.38 13.90
CA MET A 19 -0.72 1.57 12.46
C MET A 19 0.64 0.99 12.04
N ILE A 20 1.69 1.21 12.82
CA ILE A 20 3.01 0.60 12.59
C ILE A 20 2.90 -0.93 12.56
N ALA A 21 2.26 -1.55 13.57
CA ALA A 21 2.09 -2.99 13.63
C ALA A 21 1.34 -3.56 12.42
N VAL A 22 0.27 -2.87 11.96
CA VAL A 22 -0.47 -3.28 10.75
C VAL A 22 0.39 -3.16 9.49
N LEU A 23 1.23 -2.12 9.39
CA LEU A 23 2.14 -1.95 8.26
C LEU A 23 3.26 -3.00 8.24
N GLU A 24 3.76 -3.41 9.40
CA GLU A 24 4.71 -4.53 9.53
C GLU A 24 4.06 -5.86 9.15
N ALA A 25 2.83 -6.11 9.62
CA ALA A 25 2.05 -7.29 9.23
C ALA A 25 1.80 -7.33 7.72
N GLU A 26 1.42 -6.20 7.11
CA GLU A 26 1.30 -6.09 5.66
C GLU A 26 2.63 -6.39 4.96
N ARG A 27 3.77 -5.91 5.48
CA ARG A 27 5.08 -6.22 4.90
C ARG A 27 5.32 -7.71 4.89
N GLN A 28 5.05 -8.39 5.99
CA GLN A 28 5.22 -9.83 6.10
C GLN A 28 4.29 -10.57 5.12
N ALA A 29 3.04 -10.14 4.99
CA ALA A 29 2.08 -10.69 4.04
C ALA A 29 2.55 -10.53 2.59
N LEU A 30 3.07 -9.35 2.24
CA LEU A 30 3.64 -9.09 0.91
C LEU A 30 4.86 -9.97 0.62
N ALA A 31 5.72 -10.21 1.61
CA ALA A 31 6.87 -11.10 1.47
C ALA A 31 6.44 -12.57 1.31
N ALA A 32 5.36 -12.97 1.98
CA ALA A 32 4.78 -14.31 1.89
C ALA A 32 3.85 -14.51 0.67
N LEU A 33 3.55 -13.44 -0.09
CA LEU A 33 2.54 -13.44 -1.16
C LEU A 33 1.15 -13.90 -0.68
N ASP A 34 0.82 -13.59 0.58
CA ASP A 34 -0.46 -13.93 1.21
C ASP A 34 -1.52 -12.86 0.89
N ALA A 35 -2.37 -13.13 -0.10
CA ALA A 35 -3.38 -12.19 -0.56
C ALA A 35 -4.46 -11.89 0.50
N ASP A 36 -4.88 -12.90 1.27
CA ASP A 36 -5.91 -12.75 2.29
C ASP A 36 -5.40 -11.87 3.44
N ALA A 37 -4.16 -12.08 3.87
CA ALA A 37 -3.52 -11.24 4.88
C ALA A 37 -3.29 -9.79 4.38
N VAL A 38 -2.96 -9.60 3.10
CA VAL A 38 -2.86 -8.25 2.50
C VAL A 38 -4.23 -7.54 2.55
N ILE A 39 -5.32 -8.22 2.19
CA ILE A 39 -6.68 -7.64 2.23
C ILE A 39 -7.11 -7.35 3.67
N ALA A 40 -6.82 -8.24 4.62
CA ALA A 40 -7.09 -8.00 6.04
C ALA A 40 -6.35 -6.76 6.55
N SER A 41 -5.05 -6.63 6.26
CA SER A 41 -4.26 -5.45 6.62
C SER A 41 -4.80 -4.15 6.00
N ALA A 42 -5.37 -4.22 4.79
CA ALA A 42 -5.96 -3.05 4.13
C ALA A 42 -7.18 -2.53 4.90
N ARG A 43 -8.04 -3.43 5.38
CA ARG A 43 -9.21 -3.08 6.20
C ARG A 43 -8.81 -2.50 7.55
N ASP A 44 -7.79 -3.07 8.18
CA ASP A 44 -7.28 -2.58 9.47
C ASP A 44 -6.68 -1.16 9.32
N LYS A 45 -5.93 -0.91 8.25
CA LYS A 45 -5.43 0.44 7.93
C LYS A 45 -6.56 1.43 7.70
N GLU A 46 -7.61 1.05 6.97
CA GLU A 46 -8.76 1.92 6.73
C GLU A 46 -9.47 2.31 8.04
N SER A 47 -9.68 1.33 8.92
CA SER A 47 -10.25 1.55 10.26
C SER A 47 -9.39 2.49 11.12
N LEU A 48 -8.06 2.31 11.08
CA LEU A 48 -7.13 3.18 11.80
C LEU A 48 -7.06 4.58 11.19
N CYS A 49 -7.06 4.72 9.87
CA CYS A 49 -7.13 6.02 9.19
C CYS A 49 -8.41 6.78 9.58
N ALA A 50 -9.55 6.10 9.64
CA ALA A 50 -10.81 6.71 10.10
C ALA A 50 -10.71 7.17 11.56
N SER A 51 -10.05 6.41 12.42
CA SER A 51 -9.82 6.78 13.83
C SER A 51 -8.85 7.96 13.97
N LEU A 52 -7.84 8.04 13.10
CA LEU A 52 -6.86 9.11 13.05
C LEU A 52 -7.38 10.41 12.42
N ALA A 53 -8.47 10.35 11.64
CA ALA A 53 -9.02 11.50 10.92
C ALA A 53 -9.49 12.65 11.85
N GLY A 54 -9.75 12.34 13.13
CA GLY A 54 -10.12 13.35 14.13
C GLY A 54 -8.96 14.19 14.68
N PHE A 55 -7.71 13.87 14.35
CA PHE A 55 -6.53 14.58 14.85
C PHE A 55 -6.00 15.59 13.82
N GLY A 56 -5.87 16.85 14.25
CA GLY A 56 -5.20 17.89 13.47
C GLY A 56 -3.67 17.85 13.61
N PRO A 57 -2.94 18.64 12.80
CA PRO A 57 -1.48 18.72 12.89
C PRO A 57 -0.97 19.16 14.26
N ASP A 58 -1.74 20.00 14.97
CA ASP A 58 -1.40 20.49 16.31
C ASP A 58 -1.55 19.43 17.41
N ALA A 59 -2.15 18.28 17.09
CA ALA A 59 -2.27 17.15 18.03
C ALA A 59 -0.96 16.34 18.14
N LEU A 60 0.02 16.59 17.27
CA LEU A 60 1.29 15.86 17.25
C LEU A 60 2.36 16.56 18.10
N ASP A 61 2.73 15.90 19.19
CA ASP A 61 3.94 16.18 19.96
C ASP A 61 5.20 15.53 19.33
N GLY A 62 6.34 15.60 20.03
CA GLY A 62 7.59 15.02 19.53
C GLY A 62 7.55 13.50 19.35
N GLU A 63 6.94 12.77 20.29
CA GLU A 63 6.85 11.30 20.24
C GLU A 63 5.93 10.84 19.11
N THR A 64 4.71 11.40 19.05
CA THR A 64 3.72 11.05 18.03
C THR A 64 4.18 11.45 16.63
N ARG A 65 4.95 12.53 16.47
CA ARG A 65 5.59 12.88 15.20
C ARG A 65 6.58 11.80 14.75
N ALA A 66 7.44 11.32 15.64
CA ALA A 66 8.39 10.25 15.31
C ALA A 66 7.68 8.93 14.94
N LEU A 67 6.58 8.59 15.64
CA LEU A 67 5.76 7.43 15.29
C LEU A 67 5.09 7.59 13.92
N ALA A 68 4.55 8.77 13.61
CA ALA A 68 3.94 9.05 12.31
C ALA A 68 4.96 8.98 11.15
N GLU A 69 6.19 9.46 11.37
CA GLU A 69 7.29 9.34 10.41
C GLU A 69 7.68 7.87 10.16
N THR A 70 7.74 7.07 11.24
CA THR A 70 8.00 5.63 11.15
C THR A 70 6.91 4.92 10.34
N ALA A 71 5.63 5.18 10.64
CA ALA A 71 4.50 4.64 9.89
C ALA A 71 4.55 5.04 8.40
N ARG A 72 4.88 6.30 8.11
CA ARG A 72 5.04 6.79 6.74
C ARG A 72 6.15 6.03 6.00
N HIS A 73 7.31 5.85 6.62
CA HIS A 73 8.42 5.11 6.04
C HIS A 73 8.01 3.66 5.73
N LEU A 74 7.39 2.96 6.66
CA LEU A 74 6.92 1.58 6.46
C LEU A 74 5.93 1.46 5.30
N ASN A 75 4.95 2.38 5.23
CA ASN A 75 3.98 2.40 4.13
C ASN A 75 4.63 2.65 2.76
N ASP A 76 5.60 3.57 2.70
CA ASP A 76 6.35 3.83 1.48
C ASP A 76 7.10 2.58 0.99
N VAL A 77 7.71 1.84 1.91
CA VAL A 77 8.40 0.62 1.54
C VAL A 77 7.39 -0.49 1.17
N ASN A 78 6.23 -0.61 1.82
CA ASN A 78 5.17 -1.55 1.40
C ASN A 78 4.66 -1.23 -0.02
N ARG A 79 4.50 0.05 -0.35
CA ARG A 79 4.13 0.52 -1.70
C ARG A 79 5.16 0.11 -2.75
N ARG A 80 6.46 0.26 -2.45
CA ARG A 80 7.53 -0.17 -3.36
C ARG A 80 7.48 -1.67 -3.64
N VAL A 81 7.25 -2.48 -2.61
CA VAL A 81 7.13 -3.95 -2.77
C VAL A 81 5.92 -4.31 -3.65
N ARG A 82 4.73 -3.76 -3.36
CA ARG A 82 3.52 -3.97 -4.18
C ARG A 82 3.75 -3.61 -5.65
N ASN A 83 4.37 -2.46 -5.90
CA ASN A 83 4.65 -1.99 -7.26
C ASN A 83 5.66 -2.88 -7.99
N LEU A 84 6.70 -3.37 -7.30
CA LEU A 84 7.68 -4.28 -7.87
C LEU A 84 7.03 -5.62 -8.26
N LEU A 85 6.15 -6.16 -7.41
CA LEU A 85 5.40 -7.38 -7.73
C LEU A 85 4.52 -7.18 -8.96
N ALA A 86 3.78 -6.06 -9.03
CA ALA A 86 2.95 -5.74 -10.18
C ALA A 86 3.76 -5.58 -11.48
N ALA A 87 4.89 -4.88 -11.43
CA ALA A 87 5.79 -4.70 -12.58
C ALA A 87 6.35 -6.05 -13.08
N ASN A 88 6.72 -6.94 -12.17
CA ASN A 88 7.21 -8.27 -12.52
C ASN A 88 6.14 -9.11 -13.24
N VAL A 89 4.89 -9.05 -12.79
CA VAL A 89 3.77 -9.74 -13.45
C VAL A 89 3.51 -9.15 -14.82
N ALA A 90 3.44 -7.82 -14.95
CA ALA A 90 3.25 -7.14 -16.23
C ALA A 90 4.33 -7.51 -17.25
N ALA A 91 5.61 -7.44 -16.87
CA ALA A 91 6.73 -7.78 -17.75
C ALA A 91 6.67 -9.23 -18.26
N ARG A 92 6.23 -10.18 -17.42
CA ARG A 92 6.06 -11.58 -17.83
C ARG A 92 4.92 -11.75 -18.82
N ILE A 93 3.80 -11.06 -18.61
CA ILE A 93 2.66 -11.08 -19.53
C ILE A 93 3.06 -10.47 -20.88
N GLU A 94 3.76 -9.34 -20.87
CA GLU A 94 4.26 -8.70 -22.09
C GLU A 94 5.20 -9.63 -22.88
N ALA A 95 6.08 -10.37 -22.20
CA ALA A 95 6.96 -11.35 -22.83
C ALA A 95 6.21 -12.50 -23.54
N LEU A 96 5.02 -12.88 -23.07
CA LEU A 96 4.16 -13.87 -23.74
C LEU A 96 3.63 -13.36 -25.09
N GLY A 97 3.50 -12.04 -25.27
CA GLY A 97 3.06 -11.43 -26.52
C GLY A 97 4.04 -11.58 -27.70
N GLY A 98 5.25 -12.11 -27.44
CA GLY A 98 6.34 -12.20 -28.41
C GLY A 98 6.85 -10.83 -28.86
N PRO A 99 7.98 -10.78 -29.59
CA PRO A 99 8.37 -9.54 -30.25
C PRO A 99 7.24 -9.15 -31.20
N ARG A 100 6.64 -7.96 -30.98
CA ARG A 100 5.77 -7.33 -31.98
C ARG A 100 6.54 -7.37 -33.30
N ARG A 101 6.12 -8.22 -34.23
CA ARG A 101 6.52 -8.12 -35.63
C ARG A 101 5.99 -6.77 -36.10
N MET A 102 6.80 -5.74 -35.97
CA MET A 102 6.62 -4.52 -36.74
C MET A 102 6.50 -4.97 -38.20
N PRO A 103 5.48 -4.56 -38.96
CA PRO A 103 5.48 -4.78 -40.38
C PRO A 103 6.76 -4.16 -40.93
N HIS A 104 7.69 -5.01 -41.36
CA HIS A 104 8.82 -4.56 -42.15
C HIS A 104 8.20 -3.86 -43.37
N PRO A 105 8.55 -2.60 -43.68
CA PRO A 105 8.09 -1.99 -44.91
C PRO A 105 8.70 -2.80 -46.05
N ALA A 106 7.94 -3.78 -46.53
CA ALA A 106 8.28 -4.56 -47.70
C ALA A 106 8.01 -3.65 -48.90
N TYR A 107 9.10 -3.12 -49.46
CA TYR A 107 9.22 -2.77 -50.87
C TYR A 107 8.02 -1.99 -51.46
N ALA A 108 7.81 -0.75 -51.03
CA ALA A 108 7.07 0.25 -51.80
C ALA A 108 8.01 1.06 -52.73
N ALA A 109 9.01 0.39 -53.30
CA ALA A 109 9.99 1.00 -54.20
C ALA A 109 10.32 0.03 -55.35
N MET A 110 9.31 -0.40 -56.11
CA MET A 110 9.54 -0.98 -57.44
C MET A 110 8.25 -1.07 -58.28
N ARG A 111 7.69 0.07 -58.67
CA ARG A 111 7.03 0.34 -59.97
C ARG A 111 7.00 1.88 -60.11
N GLY A 112 7.72 2.51 -61.03
CA GLY A 112 8.01 2.08 -62.40
C GLY A 112 6.79 2.40 -63.24
#